data_AF-A0A0H4A1G3-F1
#
_entry.id   AF-A0A0H4A1G3-F1
#
_cell.length_a   1.000
_cell.length_b   1.000
_cell.length_c   1.000
_cell.angle_alpha   90.00
_cell.angle_beta   90.00
_cell.angle_gamma   90.00
#
_symmetry.space_group_name_H-M   'P 1'
#
loop_
_entity.id
_entity.type
_entity.pdbx_description
1 polymer ?
#
loop_
_entity_poly.entity_id
_entity_poly.type
_entity_poly.pdbx_seq_one_letter_code
_entity_poly.pdbx_strand_id
1 'polypeptide(L)'
;RPLIYAGGGVLNSNAAEELRTFAKRFGIPVVTTLMGLSGIDTTDDLCLRMLGMHGTAYANYAVEDCDFLFAVGARFDDRVLKPGGR
;
A
#
# COMPACT_ATOMS: atom_id res chain seq x y z
N ARG A 1 7.84 -12.78 0.35
CA ARG A 1 7.86 -11.34 0.65
C ARG A 1 6.52 -10.70 0.23
N PRO A 2 5.39 -11.12 0.86
CA PRO A 2 4.09 -10.57 0.55
C PRO A 2 4.00 -9.10 0.98
N LEU A 3 3.28 -8.29 0.22
CA LEU A 3 3.02 -6.88 0.54
C LEU A 3 1.57 -6.53 0.26
N ILE A 4 0.96 -5.72 1.13
CA ILE A 4 -0.37 -5.15 0.91
C ILE A 4 -0.23 -3.76 0.33
N TYR A 5 -0.88 -3.52 -0.81
CA TYR A 5 -1.02 -2.22 -1.45
C TYR A 5 -2.45 -1.72 -1.24
N ALA A 6 -2.62 -0.76 -0.33
CA ALA A 6 -3.94 -0.24 0.06
C ALA A 6 -4.29 1.05 -0.70
N GLY A 7 -5.35 0.98 -1.50
CA GLY A 7 -5.92 2.11 -2.22
C GLY A 7 -7.10 2.77 -1.49
N GLY A 8 -7.61 3.87 -2.06
CA GLY A 8 -8.76 4.59 -1.51
C GLY A 8 -10.07 3.80 -1.47
N GLY A 9 -10.18 2.72 -2.25
CA GLY A 9 -11.32 1.81 -2.19
C GLY A 9 -11.48 1.15 -0.82
N VAL A 10 -10.40 0.94 -0.06
CA VAL A 10 -10.47 0.44 1.33
C VAL A 10 -11.30 1.38 2.20
N LEU A 11 -11.04 2.68 2.08
CA LEU A 11 -11.76 3.70 2.84
C LEU A 11 -13.20 3.86 2.35
N ASN A 12 -13.40 3.89 1.02
CA ASN A 12 -14.72 4.02 0.42
C ASN A 12 -15.66 2.86 0.79
N SER A 13 -15.11 1.69 1.08
CA SER A 13 -15.86 0.51 1.52
C SER A 13 -15.93 0.35 3.05
N ASN A 14 -15.42 1.32 3.83
CA ASN A 14 -15.27 1.23 5.30
C ASN A 14 -14.51 -0.03 5.78
N ALA A 15 -13.59 -0.54 4.97
CA ALA A 15 -12.90 -1.83 5.21
C ALA A 15 -11.53 -1.68 5.90
N ALA A 16 -11.28 -0.55 6.56
CA ALA A 16 -9.98 -0.26 7.16
C ALA A 16 -9.66 -1.21 8.33
N GLU A 17 -10.66 -1.62 9.10
CA GLU A 17 -10.44 -2.52 10.24
C GLU A 17 -10.16 -3.96 9.78
N GLU A 18 -10.84 -4.42 8.75
CA GLU A 18 -10.62 -5.70 8.11
C GLU A 18 -9.21 -5.75 7.49
N LEU A 19 -8.79 -4.67 6.84
CA LEU A 19 -7.43 -4.53 6.32
C LEU A 19 -6.39 -4.66 7.43
N ARG A 20 -6.54 -3.90 8.53
CA ARG A 20 -5.64 -3.93 9.69
C ARG A 20 -5.60 -5.31 10.34
N THR A 21 -6.76 -5.93 10.52
CA THR A 21 -6.90 -7.27 11.10
C THR A 21 -6.20 -8.31 10.22
N PHE A 22 -6.39 -8.26 8.91
CA PHE A 22 -5.74 -9.14 7.96
C PHE A 22 -4.22 -8.97 7.98
N ALA A 23 -3.73 -7.73 7.89
CA ALA A 23 -2.31 -7.41 7.92
C ALA A 23 -1.64 -7.92 9.20
N LYS A 24 -2.24 -7.66 10.37
CA LYS A 24 -1.74 -8.11 11.67
C LYS A 24 -1.75 -9.63 11.82
N ARG A 25 -2.84 -10.27 11.37
CA ARG A 25 -2.99 -11.73 11.47
C ARG A 25 -1.90 -12.49 10.73
N PHE A 26 -1.48 -11.98 9.58
CA PHE A 26 -0.47 -12.62 8.74
C PHE A 26 0.92 -11.96 8.81
N GLY A 27 1.08 -10.91 9.60
CA GLY A 27 2.33 -10.15 9.71
C GLY A 27 2.76 -9.53 8.38
N ILE A 28 1.81 -9.09 7.54
CA ILE A 28 2.09 -8.59 6.20
C ILE A 28 2.22 -7.05 6.25
N PRO A 29 3.34 -6.47 5.78
CA PRO A 29 3.50 -5.03 5.71
C PRO A 29 2.52 -4.39 4.72
N VAL A 30 2.17 -3.13 4.99
CA VAL A 30 1.17 -2.35 4.24
C VAL A 30 1.82 -1.07 3.73
N VAL A 31 1.75 -0.86 2.41
CA VAL A 31 1.96 0.45 1.78
C VAL A 31 0.61 1.05 1.39
N THR A 32 0.50 2.37 1.46
CA THR A 32 -0.73 3.09 1.08
C THR A 32 -0.52 3.95 -0.16
N THR A 33 -1.56 4.10 -0.96
CA THR A 33 -1.65 5.22 -1.90
C THR A 33 -1.98 6.50 -1.15
N LEU A 34 -1.83 7.66 -1.79
CA LEU A 34 -2.35 8.93 -1.25
C LEU A 34 -3.84 8.82 -0.87
N MET A 35 -4.61 8.12 -1.70
CA MET A 35 -6.05 7.94 -1.47
C MET A 35 -6.36 6.96 -0.34
N GLY A 36 -5.41 6.12 0.08
CA GLY A 36 -5.57 5.12 1.14
C GLY A 36 -4.87 5.48 2.44
N LEU A 37 -4.38 6.73 2.59
CA LEU A 37 -3.45 7.12 3.66
C LEU A 37 -3.96 6.81 5.07
N SER A 38 -5.26 6.94 5.31
CA SER A 38 -5.90 6.68 6.62
C SER A 38 -6.37 5.23 6.81
N GLY A 39 -6.03 4.31 5.90
CA GLY A 39 -6.41 2.90 5.99
C GLY A 39 -5.69 2.14 7.12
N ILE A 40 -4.54 2.64 7.56
CA ILE A 40 -3.70 2.07 8.62
C ILE A 40 -3.05 3.21 9.42
N ASP A 41 -2.80 2.98 10.71
CA ASP A 41 -2.08 3.93 11.55
C ASP A 41 -0.61 4.02 11.10
N THR A 42 -0.11 5.24 10.91
CA THR A 42 1.30 5.50 10.51
C THR A 42 2.34 5.16 11.59
N THR A 43 1.89 4.87 12.81
CA THR A 43 2.72 4.40 13.93
C THR A 43 2.70 2.87 14.08
N ASP A 44 1.87 2.17 13.30
CA ASP A 44 1.83 0.71 13.30
C ASP A 44 3.12 0.14 12.69
N ASP A 45 3.69 -0.90 13.30
CA ASP A 45 4.93 -1.53 12.85
C ASP A 45 4.83 -2.12 11.43
N LEU A 46 3.62 -2.45 10.98
CA LEU A 46 3.37 -2.95 9.63
C LEU A 46 3.17 -1.82 8.60
N CYS A 47 3.09 -0.56 9.02
CA CYS A 47 2.84 0.57 8.12
C CYS A 47 4.15 1.06 7.48
N LEU A 48 4.30 0.77 6.19
CA LEU A 48 5.39 1.31 5.37
C LEU A 48 5.09 2.70 4.80
N ARG A 49 3.97 3.31 5.20
CA ARG A 49 3.51 4.63 4.74
C ARG A 49 3.22 4.68 3.24
N MET A 50 3.12 5.90 2.72
CA MET A 50 2.71 6.16 1.35
C MET A 50 3.83 5.81 0.37
N LEU A 51 3.48 5.17 -0.74
CA LEU A 51 4.35 4.96 -1.90
C LEU A 51 4.18 6.07 -2.97
N GLY A 52 5.09 6.11 -3.95
CA GLY A 52 5.08 7.04 -5.08
C GLY A 52 6.09 8.18 -4.96
N MET A 53 6.03 9.14 -5.89
CA MET A 53 6.98 10.25 -6.02
C MET A 53 7.05 11.18 -4.79
N HIS A 54 5.97 11.26 -4.02
CA HIS A 54 5.88 12.03 -2.77
C HIS A 54 5.81 11.12 -1.53
N GLY A 55 5.96 9.82 -1.74
CA GLY A 55 5.94 8.81 -0.68
C GLY A 55 7.31 8.63 -0.05
N THR A 56 7.44 7.59 0.75
CA THR A 56 8.74 7.20 1.31
C THR A 56 9.49 6.29 0.34
N ALA A 57 10.81 6.46 0.27
CA ALA A 57 11.65 5.63 -0.60
C ALA A 57 11.55 4.14 -0.23
N TYR A 58 11.50 3.82 1.06
CA TYR A 58 11.39 2.44 1.52
C TYR A 58 10.03 1.80 1.20
N ALA A 59 8.94 2.57 1.09
CA ALA A 59 7.67 2.06 0.56
C ALA A 59 7.81 1.65 -0.92
N ASN A 60 8.52 2.44 -1.72
CA ASN A 60 8.77 2.12 -3.14
C ASN A 60 9.65 0.87 -3.27
N TYR A 61 10.73 0.78 -2.49
CA TYR A 61 11.58 -0.41 -2.49
C TYR A 61 10.81 -1.66 -2.05
N ALA A 62 9.95 -1.57 -1.03
CA ALA A 62 9.13 -2.71 -0.62
C ALA A 62 8.20 -3.20 -1.74
N VAL A 63 7.63 -2.30 -2.54
CA VAL A 63 6.81 -2.66 -3.71
C VAL A 63 7.64 -3.31 -4.80
N GLU A 64 8.81 -2.77 -5.11
CA GLU A 64 9.73 -3.34 -6.12
C GLU A 64 10.28 -4.71 -5.71
N ASP A 65 10.55 -4.91 -4.42
CA ASP A 65 11.12 -6.14 -3.85
C ASP A 65 10.07 -7.19 -3.50
N CYS A 66 8.77 -6.89 -3.49
CA CYS A 66 7.78 -7.90 -3.13
C CYS A 66 7.74 -9.04 -4.17
N ASP A 67 7.45 -10.26 -3.72
CA ASP A 67 7.22 -11.42 -4.61
C ASP A 67 5.73 -11.71 -4.81
N PHE A 68 4.88 -11.05 -4.02
CA PHE A 68 3.43 -11.15 -4.11
C PHE A 68 2.78 -9.87 -3.57
N LEU A 69 1.92 -9.25 -4.39
CA LEU A 69 1.28 -7.98 -4.07
C LEU A 69 -0.24 -8.14 -3.94
N PHE A 70 -0.77 -7.88 -2.74
CA PHE A 70 -2.21 -7.77 -2.50
C PHE A 70 -2.67 -6.35 -2.84
N ALA A 71 -3.24 -6.14 -4.03
CA ALA A 71 -3.85 -4.87 -4.39
C ALA A 71 -5.28 -4.77 -3.83
N VAL A 72 -5.47 -4.04 -2.72
CA VAL A 72 -6.77 -3.95 -2.01
C VAL A 72 -7.35 -2.55 -2.19
N GLY A 73 -8.55 -2.47 -2.78
CA GLY A 73 -9.23 -1.19 -3.01
C GLY A 73 -8.40 -0.21 -3.87
N ALA A 74 -7.46 -0.74 -4.65
CA ALA A 74 -6.52 0.04 -5.44
C ALA A 74 -7.03 0.26 -6.85
N ARG A 75 -6.84 1.47 -7.36
CA ARG A 75 -6.96 1.78 -8.77
C ARG A 75 -5.57 2.07 -9.30
N PHE A 76 -5.12 1.26 -10.26
CA PHE A 76 -3.94 1.57 -11.04
C PHE A 76 -4.38 2.44 -12.22
N ASP A 77 -3.86 3.65 -12.31
CA ASP A 77 -4.14 4.56 -13.42
C ASP A 77 -3.09 4.35 -14.53
N ASP A 78 -3.55 4.33 -15.78
CA ASP A 78 -2.74 4.11 -16.98
C ASP A 78 -1.75 5.26 -17.25
N ARG A 79 -1.94 6.43 -16.65
CA ARG A 79 -0.99 7.55 -16.72
C ARG A 79 0.28 7.34 -15.87
N VAL A 80 0.38 6.21 -15.16
CA VAL A 80 1.51 5.85 -14.28
C VAL A 80 2.49 4.87 -14.96
N LEU A 81 2.34 4.60 -16.25
CA LEU A 81 3.42 3.99 -17.02
C LEU A 81 4.35 5.09 -17.54
N LYS A 82 5.49 5.29 -16.87
CA LYS A 82 6.65 5.87 -17.55
C LYS A 82 7.46 4.71 -18.12
N PRO A 83 7.40 4.42 -19.45
CA PRO A 83 8.44 3.63 -20.06
C PRO A 83 9.72 4.49 -20.01
N GLY A 84 10.66 4.11 -19.16
CA GLY A 84 11.97 4.75 -19.07
C GLY A 84 12.18 5.60 -17.82
N GLY A 85 12.66 4.95 -16.77
CA GLY A 85 13.61 5.56 -15.84
C GLY A 85 15.03 5.27 -16.33
N ARG A 86 15.72 6.31 -16.77
CA ARG A 86 17.04 6.59 -16.19
C ARG A 86 16.80 7.53 -15.03
#